data_AF-A0A2D7X0I1-F1
#
_entry.id   AF-A0A2D7X0I1-F1
#
_cell.length_a   1.000
_cell.length_b   1.000
_cell.length_c   1.000
_cell.angle_alpha   90.00
_cell.angle_beta   90.00
_cell.angle_gamma   90.00
#
_symmetry.space_group_name_H-M   'P 1'
#
loop_
_entity.id
_entity.type
_entity.pdbx_description
1 polymer ?
#
loop_
_entity_poly.entity_id
_entity_poly.type
_entity_poly.pdbx_seq_one_letter_code
_entity_poly.pdbx_strand_id
1 'polypeptide(L)'
;MKKLTYTNLIPTEDGKAFIDQNGKIWQPLNSKQKRFCKEYIKGQTATDAAIKAGYTKDRKGAKTQGSVLLNHNPVVRNYLIDLEIAASEKEAVSLENHLSTLHDLREEAKDQGQISAAITAEVHRGKAGGLYIDRREILTAKIDLMSKDDILTRLKELIAKKTDNVIEGEFTKKH
;
A
#
# COMPACT_ATOMS: atom_id res chain seq x y z
N MET A 1 -1.95 13.82 14.99
CA MET A 1 -3.00 13.27 15.88
C MET A 1 -2.33 12.68 17.11
N LYS A 2 -2.98 12.71 18.29
CA LYS A 2 -2.46 11.99 19.47
C LYS A 2 -2.52 10.49 19.16
N LYS A 3 -1.46 9.73 19.46
CA LYS A 3 -1.43 8.29 19.22
C LYS A 3 -2.57 7.63 19.99
N LEU A 4 -3.51 7.03 19.27
CA LEU A 4 -4.62 6.29 19.86
C LEU A 4 -4.10 4.93 20.34
N THR A 5 -4.55 4.51 21.51
CA THR A 5 -4.16 3.23 22.12
C THR A 5 -5.32 2.26 22.07
N TYR A 6 -5.11 1.09 21.46
CA TYR A 6 -6.15 0.07 21.43
C TYR A 6 -6.44 -0.42 22.85
N THR A 7 -7.72 -0.51 23.20
CA THR A 7 -8.17 -0.97 24.51
C THR A 7 -8.81 -2.34 24.36
N ASN A 8 -8.32 -3.35 25.08
CA ASN A 8 -8.97 -4.66 25.04
C ASN A 8 -10.36 -4.57 25.70
N LEU A 9 -11.39 -5.00 24.98
CA LEU A 9 -12.79 -4.96 25.39
C LEU A 9 -13.39 -6.36 25.23
N ILE A 10 -13.92 -6.90 26.32
CA ILE A 10 -14.47 -8.26 26.34
C ILE A 10 -15.98 -8.18 26.10
N PRO A 11 -16.57 -8.98 25.20
CA PRO A 11 -18.03 -9.04 25.06
C PRO A 11 -18.70 -9.47 26.36
N THR A 12 -19.84 -8.87 26.70
CA THR A 12 -20.72 -9.35 27.78
C THR A 12 -21.24 -10.76 27.49
N GLU A 13 -21.69 -11.50 28.50
CA GLU A 13 -22.28 -12.84 28.33
C GLU A 13 -23.39 -12.89 27.27
N ASP A 14 -24.25 -11.86 27.23
CA ASP A 14 -25.32 -11.72 26.23
C ASP A 14 -24.83 -11.30 24.83
N GLY A 15 -23.55 -10.98 24.68
CA GLY A 15 -22.93 -10.49 23.43
C GLY A 15 -23.36 -9.09 22.97
N LYS A 16 -24.19 -8.37 23.73
CA LYS A 16 -24.79 -7.09 23.31
C LYS A 16 -23.91 -5.87 23.59
N ALA A 17 -22.98 -5.96 24.54
CA ALA A 17 -22.14 -4.86 24.98
C ALA A 17 -20.72 -5.34 25.24
N PHE A 18 -19.86 -4.39 25.61
CA PHE A 18 -18.44 -4.63 25.88
C PHE A 18 -18.10 -4.24 27.31
N ILE A 19 -17.19 -4.96 27.95
CA ILE A 19 -16.70 -4.70 29.30
C ILE A 19 -15.22 -4.31 29.20
N ASP A 20 -14.85 -3.20 29.85
CA ASP A 20 -13.44 -2.81 29.98
C ASP A 20 -12.75 -3.46 31.20
N GLN A 21 -11.44 -3.22 31.34
CA GLN A 21 -10.65 -3.77 32.45
C GLN A 21 -11.12 -3.30 33.84
N ASN A 22 -11.87 -2.20 33.91
CA ASN A 22 -12.41 -1.66 35.15
C ASN A 22 -13.85 -2.16 35.42
N GLY A 23 -14.35 -3.10 34.61
CA GLY A 23 -15.71 -3.63 34.73
C GLY A 23 -16.80 -2.69 34.20
N LYS A 24 -16.44 -1.58 33.55
CA LYS A 24 -17.44 -0.66 32.99
C LYS A 24 -17.99 -1.21 31.67
N ILE A 25 -19.31 -1.14 31.54
CA ILE A 25 -20.04 -1.59 30.36
C ILE A 25 -20.12 -0.47 29.32
N TRP A 26 -19.81 -0.81 28.08
CA TRP A 26 -19.80 0.06 26.91
C TRP A 26 -20.74 -0.48 25.84
N GLN A 27 -21.61 0.38 25.34
CA GLN A 27 -22.51 0.05 24.24
C GLN A 27 -21.76 0.04 22.90
N PRO A 28 -22.20 -0.77 21.92
CA PRO A 28 -21.69 -0.72 20.56
C PRO A 28 -21.80 0.67 19.91
N LEU A 29 -20.99 0.92 18.87
CA LEU A 29 -21.00 2.22 18.19
C LEU A 29 -22.38 2.55 17.60
N ASN A 30 -22.93 3.68 18.01
CA ASN A 30 -24.12 4.26 17.40
C ASN A 30 -23.79 5.01 16.09
N SER A 31 -24.83 5.37 15.32
CA SER A 31 -24.68 6.05 14.03
C SER A 31 -23.97 7.41 14.13
N LYS A 32 -24.18 8.17 15.21
CA LYS A 32 -23.49 9.46 15.42
C LYS A 32 -22.00 9.28 15.74
N GLN A 33 -21.64 8.28 16.53
CA GLN A 33 -20.26 7.91 16.83
C GLN A 33 -19.54 7.42 15.57
N LYS A 34 -20.19 6.59 14.74
CA LYS A 34 -19.63 6.18 13.43
C LYS A 34 -19.40 7.39 12.53
N ARG A 35 -20.35 8.34 12.47
CA ARG A 35 -20.20 9.58 11.69
C ARG A 35 -19.07 10.47 12.22
N PHE A 36 -18.94 10.59 13.54
CA PHE A 36 -17.82 11.29 14.17
C PHE A 36 -16.48 10.70 13.75
N CYS A 37 -16.33 9.37 13.82
CA CYS A 37 -15.09 8.69 13.43
C CYS A 37 -14.75 8.92 11.95
N LYS A 38 -15.76 8.83 11.06
CA LYS A 38 -15.61 9.11 9.62
C LYS A 38 -15.18 10.54 9.32
N GLU A 39 -15.65 11.52 10.08
CA GLU A 39 -15.24 12.92 9.88
C GLU A 39 -13.86 13.20 10.48
N TYR A 40 -13.53 12.57 11.61
CA TYR A 40 -12.24 12.71 12.26
C TYR A 40 -11.10 12.13 11.42
N ILE A 41 -11.28 10.95 10.82
CA ILE A 41 -10.25 10.30 10.01
C ILE A 41 -9.93 11.07 8.71
N LYS A 42 -10.84 11.92 8.24
CA LYS A 42 -10.59 12.87 7.13
C LYS A 42 -9.66 14.03 7.52
N GLY A 43 -9.03 14.00 8.70
CA GLY A 43 -8.11 15.03 9.19
C GLY A 43 -8.76 16.21 9.89
N GLN A 44 -10.05 16.13 10.24
CA GLN A 44 -10.74 17.23 10.93
C GLN A 44 -10.41 17.28 12.42
N THR A 45 -10.59 18.45 13.03
CA THR A 45 -10.48 18.56 14.49
C THR A 45 -11.62 17.79 15.17
N ALA A 46 -11.39 17.32 16.39
CA ALA A 46 -12.43 16.63 17.17
C ALA A 46 -13.69 17.48 17.36
N THR A 47 -13.51 18.81 17.48
CA THR A 47 -14.62 19.76 17.59
C THR A 47 -15.45 19.77 16.31
N ASP A 48 -14.81 19.90 15.15
CA ASP A 48 -15.51 19.99 13.86
C ASP A 48 -16.17 18.66 13.50
N ALA A 49 -15.49 17.54 13.77
CA ALA A 49 -16.05 16.20 13.60
C ALA A 49 -17.31 16.01 14.47
N ALA A 50 -17.32 16.52 15.72
CA ALA A 50 -18.49 16.45 16.60
C ALA A 50 -19.65 17.32 16.10
N ILE A 51 -19.37 18.50 15.55
CA ILE A 51 -20.39 19.37 14.94
C ILE A 51 -21.00 18.67 13.72
N LYS A 52 -20.17 18.18 12.80
CA LYS A 52 -20.63 17.49 11.58
C LYS A 52 -21.34 16.16 11.87
N ALA A 53 -20.97 15.48 12.95
CA ALA A 53 -21.67 14.29 13.41
C ALA A 53 -23.04 14.60 14.07
N GLY A 54 -23.37 15.86 14.30
CA GLY A 54 -24.66 16.29 14.83
C GLY A 54 -24.80 16.12 16.35
N TYR A 55 -23.71 16.30 17.10
CA TYR A 55 -23.76 16.35 18.57
C TYR A 55 -24.27 17.69 19.07
N THR A 56 -23.75 18.79 18.54
CA THR A 56 -24.18 20.15 18.88
C THR A 56 -23.65 21.15 17.85
N LYS A 57 -24.34 22.28 17.70
CA LYS A 57 -23.89 23.42 16.90
C LYS A 57 -23.00 24.39 17.70
N ASP A 58 -23.09 24.34 19.03
CA ASP A 58 -22.24 25.16 19.90
C ASP A 58 -20.81 24.61 19.92
N ARG A 59 -19.84 25.48 19.67
CA ARG A 59 -18.43 25.11 19.58
C ARG A 59 -17.87 24.64 20.93
N LYS A 60 -18.32 25.21 22.05
CA LYS A 60 -17.82 24.83 23.39
C LYS A 60 -18.33 23.43 23.76
N GLY A 61 -19.61 23.17 23.52
CA GLY A 61 -20.20 21.84 23.65
C GLY A 61 -19.52 20.81 22.75
N ALA A 62 -19.28 21.16 21.48
CA ALA A 62 -18.63 20.27 20.52
C ALA A 62 -17.20 19.92 20.91
N LYS A 63 -16.43 20.89 21.44
CA LYS A 63 -15.08 20.65 21.95
C LYS A 63 -15.10 19.64 23.09
N THR A 64 -16.05 19.80 24.02
CA THR A 64 -16.22 18.89 25.16
C THR A 64 -16.60 17.49 24.68
N GLN A 65 -17.59 17.38 23.79
CA GLN A 65 -18.04 16.10 23.22
C GLN A 65 -16.93 15.39 22.44
N GLY A 66 -16.22 16.10 21.56
CA GLY A 66 -15.09 15.55 20.81
C GLY A 66 -13.98 15.03 21.73
N SER A 67 -13.68 15.77 22.81
CA SER A 67 -12.71 15.32 23.82
C SER A 67 -13.17 14.06 24.54
N VAL A 68 -14.44 14.00 24.96
CA VAL A 68 -15.01 12.83 25.64
C VAL A 68 -14.98 11.59 24.74
N LEU A 69 -15.37 11.73 23.47
CA LEU A 69 -15.38 10.64 22.50
C LEU A 69 -13.98 10.08 22.25
N LEU A 70 -12.94 10.93 22.15
CA LEU A 70 -11.58 10.47 21.88
C LEU A 70 -10.88 9.92 23.13
N ASN A 71 -11.02 10.60 24.27
CA ASN A 71 -10.21 10.33 25.45
C ASN A 71 -10.86 9.37 26.45
N HIS A 72 -12.19 9.29 26.48
CA HIS A 72 -12.91 8.53 27.50
C HIS A 72 -13.72 7.36 26.94
N ASN A 73 -13.97 7.30 25.62
CA ASN A 73 -14.73 6.21 25.02
C ASN A 73 -13.78 5.22 24.29
N PRO A 74 -13.52 4.02 24.85
CA PRO A 74 -12.61 3.04 24.24
C PRO A 74 -13.20 2.43 22.96
N VAL A 75 -14.52 2.26 22.88
CA VAL A 75 -15.19 1.72 21.68
C VAL A 75 -14.99 2.63 20.47
N VAL A 76 -15.12 3.94 20.66
CA VAL A 76 -14.84 4.94 19.61
C VAL A 76 -13.37 4.92 19.19
N ARG A 77 -12.47 4.78 20.15
CA ARG A 77 -11.02 4.77 19.90
C ARG A 77 -10.57 3.53 19.13
N ASN A 78 -11.03 2.36 19.53
CA ASN A 78 -10.74 1.11 18.84
C ASN A 78 -11.23 1.18 17.40
N TYR A 79 -12.46 1.66 17.18
CA TYR A 79 -12.98 1.82 15.82
C TYR A 79 -12.19 2.82 14.97
N LEU A 80 -11.67 3.90 15.56
CA LEU A 80 -10.76 4.81 14.85
C LEU A 80 -9.45 4.13 14.46
N ILE A 81 -8.88 3.30 15.35
CA ILE A 81 -7.69 2.50 15.06
C ILE A 81 -7.98 1.48 13.97
N ASP A 82 -9.11 0.78 14.02
CA ASP A 82 -9.52 -0.18 12.99
C ASP A 82 -9.64 0.50 11.62
N LEU A 83 -10.19 1.72 11.58
CA LEU A 83 -10.25 2.52 10.35
C LEU A 83 -8.87 2.96 9.86
N GLU A 84 -7.95 3.32 10.77
CA GLU A 84 -6.58 3.69 10.43
C GLU A 84 -5.78 2.49 9.92
N ILE A 85 -5.94 1.31 10.53
CA ILE A 85 -5.39 0.04 10.05
C ILE A 85 -5.94 -0.28 8.67
N ALA A 86 -7.26 -0.24 8.48
CA ALA A 86 -7.87 -0.52 7.19
C ALA A 86 -7.46 0.48 6.09
N ALA A 87 -7.23 1.75 6.45
CA ALA A 87 -6.67 2.74 5.53
C ALA A 87 -5.20 2.42 5.20
N SER A 88 -4.40 2.11 6.21
CA SER A 88 -3.00 1.73 6.04
C SER A 88 -2.82 0.44 5.26
N GLU A 89 -3.71 -0.55 5.40
CA GLU A 89 -3.68 -1.81 4.62
C GLU A 89 -3.99 -1.56 3.15
N LYS A 90 -4.88 -0.61 2.86
CA LYS A 90 -5.15 -0.17 1.48
C LYS A 90 -3.98 0.59 0.88
N GLU A 91 -3.33 1.44 1.67
CA GLU A 91 -2.15 2.21 1.25
C GLU A 91 -0.87 1.34 1.21
N ALA A 92 -0.84 0.23 1.94
CA ALA A 92 0.26 -0.70 1.91
C ALA A 92 0.39 -1.28 0.49
N VAL A 93 1.60 -1.14 -0.07
CA VAL A 93 1.95 -1.72 -1.37
C VAL A 93 2.07 -3.24 -1.20
N SER A 94 0.95 -3.94 -1.28
CA SER A 94 0.92 -5.39 -1.47
C SER A 94 1.18 -5.71 -2.95
N LEU A 95 1.66 -6.92 -3.25
CA LEU A 95 1.84 -7.36 -4.63
C LEU A 95 0.50 -7.31 -5.39
N GLU A 96 -0.58 -7.75 -4.76
CA GLU A 96 -1.93 -7.72 -5.34
C GLU A 96 -2.39 -6.29 -5.66
N ASN A 97 -2.28 -5.36 -4.70
CA ASN A 97 -2.63 -3.95 -4.90
C ASN A 97 -1.79 -3.34 -6.03
N HIS A 98 -0.48 -3.61 -6.04
CA HIS A 98 0.41 -3.10 -7.07
C HIS A 98 0.03 -3.60 -8.48
N LEU A 99 -0.26 -4.90 -8.62
CA LEU A 99 -0.68 -5.50 -9.88
C LEU A 99 -2.05 -4.99 -10.34
N SER A 100 -2.97 -4.71 -9.41
CA SER A 100 -4.26 -4.08 -9.69
C SER A 100 -4.08 -2.65 -10.17
N THR A 101 -3.30 -1.83 -9.46
CA THR A 101 -3.04 -0.44 -9.87
C THR A 101 -2.37 -0.35 -11.24
N LEU A 102 -1.43 -1.25 -11.56
CA LEU A 102 -0.82 -1.30 -12.90
C LEU A 102 -1.82 -1.72 -13.99
N HIS A 103 -2.82 -2.54 -13.66
CA HIS A 103 -3.91 -2.89 -14.57
C HIS A 103 -4.81 -1.67 -14.86
N ASP A 104 -5.20 -0.94 -13.82
CA ASP A 104 -6.06 0.24 -13.98
C ASP A 104 -5.37 1.34 -14.79
N LEU A 105 -4.09 1.61 -14.50
CA LEU A 105 -3.27 2.56 -15.27
C LEU A 105 -3.13 2.15 -16.74
N ARG A 106 -3.06 0.84 -17.03
CA ARG A 106 -3.02 0.31 -18.39
C ARG A 106 -4.32 0.58 -19.13
N GLU A 107 -5.47 0.28 -18.53
CA GLU A 107 -6.77 0.51 -19.17
C GLU A 107 -7.01 2.01 -19.37
N GLU A 108 -6.70 2.86 -18.40
CA GLU A 108 -6.80 4.32 -18.54
C GLU A 108 -5.92 4.86 -19.69
N ALA A 109 -4.66 4.41 -19.77
CA ALA A 109 -3.76 4.79 -20.86
C ALA A 109 -4.27 4.33 -22.22
N LYS A 110 -4.82 3.12 -22.31
CA LYS A 110 -5.41 2.55 -23.52
C LYS A 110 -6.64 3.35 -23.97
N ASP A 111 -7.52 3.70 -23.03
CA ASP A 111 -8.73 4.49 -23.30
C ASP A 111 -8.40 5.91 -23.77
N GLN A 112 -7.30 6.49 -23.28
CA GLN A 112 -6.76 7.77 -23.75
C GLN A 112 -5.95 7.65 -25.07
N GLY A 113 -5.85 6.46 -25.66
CA GLY A 113 -5.08 6.21 -26.89
C GLY A 113 -3.56 6.20 -26.71
N GLN A 114 -3.07 6.26 -25.47
CA GLN A 114 -1.64 6.22 -25.13
C GLN A 114 -1.11 4.78 -25.09
N ILE A 115 -1.10 4.11 -26.25
CA ILE A 115 -0.79 2.67 -26.34
C ILE A 115 0.61 2.33 -25.81
N SER A 116 1.62 3.18 -26.04
CA SER A 116 2.98 2.96 -25.52
C SER A 116 3.04 2.96 -23.99
N ALA A 117 2.24 3.80 -23.33
CA ALA A 117 2.14 3.85 -21.88
C ALA A 117 1.43 2.59 -21.35
N ALA A 118 0.35 2.14 -22.02
CA ALA A 118 -0.34 0.90 -21.68
C ALA A 118 0.58 -0.33 -21.78
N ILE A 119 1.37 -0.45 -22.86
CA ILE A 119 2.34 -1.55 -23.02
C ILE A 119 3.38 -1.50 -21.89
N THR A 120 3.89 -0.33 -21.56
CA THR A 120 4.88 -0.15 -20.49
C THR A 120 4.32 -0.60 -19.14
N ALA A 121 3.07 -0.21 -18.82
CA ALA A 121 2.38 -0.65 -17.62
C ALA A 121 2.24 -2.19 -17.54
N GLU A 122 1.89 -2.85 -18.66
CA GLU A 122 1.78 -4.32 -18.71
C GLU A 122 3.15 -5.01 -18.52
N VAL A 123 4.22 -4.47 -19.09
CA VAL A 123 5.59 -4.98 -18.88
C VAL A 123 5.98 -4.89 -17.40
N HIS A 124 5.73 -3.74 -16.75
CA HIS A 124 5.99 -3.59 -15.32
C HIS A 124 5.12 -4.53 -14.48
N ARG A 125 3.88 -4.76 -14.88
CA ARG A 125 2.97 -5.68 -14.21
C ARG A 125 3.48 -7.11 -14.28
N GLY A 126 3.93 -7.57 -15.43
CA GLY A 126 4.55 -8.89 -15.54
C GLY A 126 5.86 -9.00 -14.77
N LYS A 127 6.67 -7.93 -14.70
CA LYS A 127 7.88 -7.91 -13.85
C LYS A 127 7.53 -8.04 -12.37
N ALA A 128 6.55 -7.29 -11.89
CA ALA A 128 6.05 -7.39 -10.51
C ALA A 128 5.47 -8.78 -10.22
N GLY A 129 4.76 -9.38 -11.19
CA GLY A 129 4.19 -10.72 -11.09
C GLY A 129 5.21 -11.86 -11.22
N GLY A 130 6.50 -11.58 -11.37
CA GLY A 130 7.56 -12.59 -11.47
C GLY A 130 7.64 -13.32 -12.81
N LEU A 131 6.95 -12.83 -13.86
CA LEU A 131 7.02 -13.41 -15.21
C LEU A 131 8.36 -13.13 -15.91
N TYR A 132 9.12 -12.15 -15.40
CA TYR A 132 10.41 -11.76 -15.94
C TYR A 132 11.51 -12.17 -14.99
N ILE A 133 12.55 -12.79 -15.54
CA ILE A 133 13.79 -13.10 -14.82
C ILE A 133 14.83 -12.07 -15.24
N ASP A 134 15.24 -11.20 -14.31
CA ASP A 134 16.36 -10.27 -14.54
C ASP A 134 17.68 -10.97 -14.20
N ARG A 135 18.52 -11.22 -15.22
CA ARG A 135 19.84 -11.82 -15.06
C ARG A 135 20.89 -10.72 -15.09
N ARG A 136 21.41 -10.36 -13.93
CA ARG A 136 22.55 -9.43 -13.81
C ARG A 136 23.84 -10.18 -13.47
N GLU A 137 24.79 -10.19 -14.40
CA GLU A 137 26.15 -10.70 -14.13
C GLU A 137 27.01 -9.57 -13.54
N ILE A 138 27.51 -9.74 -12.30
CA ILE A 138 28.44 -8.80 -11.67
C ILE A 138 29.86 -9.27 -11.99
N LEU A 139 30.52 -8.58 -12.93
CA LEU A 139 31.85 -8.96 -13.43
C LEU A 139 33.02 -8.31 -12.65
N THR A 140 32.77 -7.26 -11.87
CA THR A 140 33.82 -6.41 -11.29
C THR A 140 34.65 -7.08 -10.20
N ALA A 141 34.05 -7.86 -9.30
CA ALA A 141 34.77 -8.47 -8.19
C ALA A 141 35.76 -9.59 -8.59
N LYS A 142 35.71 -10.10 -9.82
CA LYS A 142 36.62 -11.14 -10.30
C LYS A 142 37.85 -10.59 -11.04
N ILE A 143 37.77 -9.38 -11.60
CA ILE A 143 38.84 -8.84 -12.46
C ILE A 143 40.07 -8.42 -11.64
N ASP A 144 39.86 -7.87 -10.43
CA ASP A 144 40.97 -7.39 -9.57
C ASP A 144 41.88 -8.53 -9.06
N LEU A 145 41.42 -9.78 -9.12
CA LEU A 145 42.17 -10.97 -8.70
C LEU A 145 42.74 -11.77 -9.89
N MET A 146 42.47 -11.34 -11.12
CA MET A 146 42.89 -12.06 -12.32
C MET A 146 44.21 -11.49 -12.86
N SER A 147 45.11 -12.38 -13.28
CA SER A 147 46.30 -11.95 -14.01
C SER A 147 45.92 -11.41 -15.38
N LYS A 148 46.82 -10.64 -16.01
CA LYS A 148 46.60 -10.08 -17.35
C LYS A 148 46.24 -11.14 -18.40
N ASP A 149 46.80 -12.34 -18.29
CA ASP A 149 46.57 -13.44 -19.21
C ASP A 149 45.21 -14.11 -18.98
N ASP A 150 44.76 -14.21 -17.72
CA ASP A 150 43.42 -14.69 -17.38
C ASP A 150 42.35 -13.72 -17.91
N ILE A 151 42.61 -12.41 -17.83
CA ILE A 151 41.72 -11.37 -18.37
C ILE A 151 41.61 -11.51 -19.89
N LEU A 152 42.74 -11.69 -20.60
CA LEU A 152 42.75 -11.89 -22.05
C LEU A 152 42.00 -13.15 -22.47
N THR A 153 42.19 -14.25 -21.74
CA THR A 153 41.49 -15.52 -22.00
C THR A 153 39.99 -15.36 -21.79
N ARG A 154 39.58 -14.72 -20.69
CA ARG A 154 38.18 -14.47 -20.41
C ARG A 154 37.52 -13.52 -21.40
N LEU A 155 38.25 -12.52 -21.88
CA LEU A 155 37.78 -11.60 -22.92
C LEU A 155 37.51 -12.35 -24.23
N LYS A 156 38.40 -13.26 -24.63
CA LYS A 156 38.20 -14.11 -25.82
C LYS A 156 36.96 -14.99 -25.69
N GLU A 157 36.76 -15.63 -24.54
CA GLU A 157 35.57 -16.44 -24.27
C GLU A 157 34.27 -15.62 -24.36
N LEU A 158 34.26 -14.40 -23.80
CA LEU A 158 33.08 -13.52 -23.84
C LEU A 158 32.76 -13.04 -25.26
N ILE A 159 33.79 -12.75 -26.06
CA ILE A 159 33.62 -12.38 -27.48
C ILE A 159 33.04 -13.56 -28.26
N ALA A 160 33.59 -14.77 -28.10
CA ALA A 160 33.10 -15.98 -28.77
C ALA A 160 31.62 -16.28 -28.41
N LYS A 161 31.28 -16.21 -27.11
CA LYS A 161 29.91 -16.44 -26.65
C LYS A 161 28.92 -15.37 -27.13
N LYS A 162 29.41 -14.15 -27.43
CA LYS A 162 28.60 -13.07 -28.00
C LYS A 162 28.39 -13.26 -29.51
N THR A 163 29.37 -13.79 -30.23
CA THR A 163 29.25 -14.05 -31.67
C THR A 163 28.32 -15.22 -31.99
N ASP A 164 28.24 -16.23 -31.13
CA ASP A 164 27.33 -17.39 -31.33
C ASP A 164 25.83 -17.01 -31.32
N ASN A 165 25.48 -15.82 -30.81
CA ASN A 165 24.10 -15.30 -30.80
C ASN A 165 23.78 -14.38 -32.00
N VAL A 166 24.70 -14.24 -32.97
CA VAL A 166 24.44 -13.49 -34.22
C VAL A 166 23.97 -14.48 -35.27
N ILE A 167 22.67 -14.49 -35.55
CA ILE A 167 22.12 -15.19 -36.72
C ILE A 167 22.45 -14.34 -37.95
N GLU A 168 23.47 -14.73 -38.72
CA GLU A 168 23.73 -14.14 -40.03
C GLU A 168 22.61 -14.54 -40.99
N GLY A 169 21.68 -13.62 -41.24
CA GLY A 169 20.65 -13.81 -42.26
C GLY A 169 21.23 -13.57 -43.66
N GLU A 170 21.45 -14.64 -44.43
CA GLU A 170 21.71 -14.51 -45.87
C GLU A 170 20.46 -13.97 -46.59
N PHE A 171 20.52 -12.73 -47.06
CA PHE A 171 19.53 -12.19 -47.98
C PHE A 171 19.86 -12.63 -49.41
N THR A 172 19.24 -13.71 -49.88
CA THR A 172 19.27 -14.07 -51.30
C THR A 172 18.45 -13.06 -52.10
N LYS A 173 19.12 -12.24 -52.92
CA LYS A 173 18.47 -11.43 -53.96
C LYS A 173 17.88 -12.37 -55.00
N LYS A 174 16.55 -12.45 -55.08
CA LYS A 174 15.87 -13.03 -56.25
C LYS A 174 16.07 -12.08 -57.44
N HIS A 175 16.62 -12.63 -58.52
CA HIS A 175 16.64 -12.02 -59.85
C HIS A 175 15.24 -11.99 -60.46
#